data_AF-A0A4P5VU61-F1
#
_entry.id   AF-A0A4P5VU61-F1
#
_cell.length_a   1.000
_cell.length_b   1.000
_cell.length_c   1.000
_cell.angle_alpha   90.00
_cell.angle_beta   90.00
_cell.angle_gamma   90.00
#
_symmetry.space_group_name_H-M   'P 1'
#
loop_
_entity.id
_entity.type
_entity.pdbx_description
1 polymer ?
#
loop_
_entity_poly.entity_id
_entity_poly.type
_entity_poly.pdbx_seq_one_letter_code
_entity_poly.pdbx_strand_id
1 'polypeptide(L)' 'MAVDPHMLRRASGFALADQGADTRLIQDYLGHRKIQHTVRYTATNPARFEKLWR' A
#
# COMPACT_ATOMS: atom_id res chain seq x y z
N MET A 1 3.17 -1.48 -25.54
CA MET A 1 3.50 -2.01 -24.21
C MET A 1 2.19 -2.13 -23.45
N ALA A 2 1.69 -3.35 -23.24
CA ALA A 2 0.38 -3.56 -22.63
C ALA A 2 0.45 -3.33 -21.11
N VAL A 3 -0.53 -2.63 -20.56
CA VAL A 3 -0.66 -2.46 -19.11
C VAL A 3 -1.27 -3.74 -18.56
N ASP A 4 -0.53 -4.42 -17.68
CA ASP A 4 -1.00 -5.62 -17.01
C ASP A 4 -1.78 -5.27 -15.73
N PRO A 5 -2.90 -5.97 -15.42
CA PRO A 5 -3.67 -5.74 -14.20
C PRO A 5 -2.83 -5.78 -12.91
N HIS A 6 -1.76 -6.58 -12.87
CA HIS A 6 -0.83 -6.63 -11.75
C HIS A 6 -0.06 -5.32 -11.56
N MET A 7 0.26 -4.60 -12.65
CA MET A 7 0.92 -3.30 -12.56
C MET A 7 -0.01 -2.24 -11.97
N LEU A 8 -1.28 -2.23 -12.38
CA LEU A 8 -2.30 -1.33 -11.81
C LEU A 8 -2.47 -1.61 -10.31
N ARG A 9 -2.61 -2.88 -9.93
CA ARG A 9 -2.75 -3.28 -8.52
C ARG A 9 -1.55 -2.83 -7.66
N ARG A 10 -0.33 -2.94 -8.19
CA ARG A 10 0.88 -2.41 -7.54
C ARG A 10 0.84 -0.89 -7.41
N ALA A 11 0.47 -0.18 -8.48
CA ALA A 11 0.39 1.28 -8.46
C ALA A 11 -0.63 1.76 -7.43
N SER A 12 -1.80 1.12 -7.33
CA SER A 12 -2.82 1.42 -6.32
C SER A 12 -2.29 1.22 -4.89
N GLY A 13 -1.51 0.17 -4.63
CA GLY A 13 -0.90 -0.05 -3.33
C GLY A 13 0.06 1.06 -2.90
N PHE A 14 0.88 1.56 -3.81
CA PHE A 14 1.76 2.70 -3.54
C PHE A 14 0.99 4.02 -3.39
N ALA A 15 -0.03 4.25 -4.22
CA ALA A 15 -0.86 5.46 -4.13
C ALA A 15 -1.60 5.57 -2.79
N LEU A 16 -2.13 4.45 -2.28
CA LEU A 16 -2.76 4.42 -0.95
C LEU A 16 -1.75 4.67 0.17
N ALA A 17 -0.54 4.09 0.07
CA ALA A 17 0.51 4.35 1.04
C ALA A 17 0.89 5.84 1.08
N ASP A 18 1.00 6.49 -0.08
CA ASP A 18 1.31 7.92 -0.22
C ASP A 18 0.25 8.83 0.41
N GLN A 19 -1.02 8.40 0.39
CA GLN A 19 -2.12 9.06 1.11
C GLN A 19 -2.10 8.83 2.63
N GLY A 20 -1.08 8.14 3.15
CA GLY A 20 -0.95 7.81 4.56
C GLY A 20 -1.93 6.73 5.02
N ALA A 21 -2.37 5.85 4.13
CA ALA A 21 -3.13 4.67 4.52
C ALA A 21 -2.25 3.67 5.29
N ASP A 22 -2.81 3.07 6.35
CA ASP A 22 -2.09 2.05 7.11
C ASP A 22 -1.86 0.78 6.29
N THR A 23 -0.78 0.07 6.61
CA THR A 23 -0.38 -1.18 5.93
C THR A 23 -1.49 -2.24 5.97
N ARG A 24 -2.24 -2.36 7.07
CA ARG A 24 -3.39 -3.29 7.17
C ARG A 24 -4.53 -2.86 6.26
N LEU A 25 -4.84 -1.57 6.19
CA LEU A 25 -5.91 -1.05 5.32
C LEU A 25 -5.62 -1.36 3.85
N ILE A 26 -4.37 -1.16 3.42
CA ILE A 26 -3.94 -1.48 2.05
C ILE A 26 -4.00 -2.99 1.80
N GLN A 27 -3.68 -3.80 2.81
CA GLN A 27 -3.73 -5.27 2.71
C GLN A 27 -5.16 -5.74 2.46
N ASP A 28 -6.11 -5.23 3.24
CA ASP A 28 -7.52 -5.58 3.14
C ASP A 28 -8.11 -5.09 1.81
N TYR A 29 -7.77 -3.87 1.38
CA TYR A 29 -8.19 -3.31 0.10
C TYR A 29 -7.70 -4.14 -1.11
N LEU A 30 -6.46 -4.64 -1.07
CA LEU A 30 -5.87 -5.43 -2.16
C LEU A 30 -6.12 -6.94 -2.04
N GLY A 31 -6.81 -7.39 -0.97
CA GLY A 31 -7.09 -8.81 -0.72
C GLY A 31 -5.83 -9.65 -0.49
N HIS A 32 -4.76 -9.07 0.04
CA HIS A 32 -3.50 -9.76 0.24
C HIS A 32 -3.58 -10.76 1.41
N ARG A 33 -3.47 -12.05 1.11
CA ARG A 33 -3.44 -13.11 2.13
C ARG A 33 -2.19 -13.04 3.02
N LYS A 34 -1.03 -12.68 2.46
CA LYS A 34 0.22 -12.52 3.22
C LYS A 34 0.61 -11.05 3.28
N ILE A 35 0.78 -10.54 4.50
CA ILE A 35 1.13 -9.14 4.78
C ILE A 35 2.45 -8.71 4.13
N GLN A 36 3.39 -9.65 3.91
CA GLN A 36 4.67 -9.42 3.24
C GLN A 36 4.53 -8.77 1.85
N HIS A 37 3.45 -9.05 1.13
CA HIS A 37 3.19 -8.46 -0.19
C HIS A 37 2.68 -7.01 -0.11
N THR A 38 2.21 -6.57 1.06
CA THR A 38 1.72 -5.21 1.29
C THR A 38 2.76 -4.34 1.97
N VAL A 39 3.56 -4.89 2.88
CA VAL A 39 4.60 -4.14 3.63
C VAL A 39 5.53 -3.38 2.70
N ARG A 40 5.82 -3.92 1.51
CA ARG A 40 6.67 -3.23 0.51
C ARG A 40 6.14 -1.85 0.10
N TYR A 41 4.82 -1.63 0.13
CA TYR A 41 4.22 -0.33 -0.22
C TYR A 41 4.43 0.73 0.86
N THR A 42 4.53 0.33 2.12
CA THR A 42 4.60 1.23 3.29
C THR A 42 5.96 1.21 3.99
N ALA A 43 6.86 0.30 3.65
CA ALA A 43 8.13 0.07 4.34
C ALA A 43 8.98 1.34 4.48
N THR A 44 9.03 2.15 3.42
CA THR A 44 9.83 3.38 3.33
C THR A 44 8.97 4.64 3.30
N ASN A 45 7.66 4.54 3.55
CA ASN A 45 6.75 5.68 3.44
C ASN A 45 6.62 6.40 4.80
N PRO A 46 7.07 7.66 4.92
CA PRO A 46 6.98 8.43 6.17
C PRO A 46 5.53 8.83 6.52
N ALA A 47 4.62 8.91 5.54
CA ALA A 47 3.22 9.27 5.74
C ALA A 47 2.49 8.33 6.71
N ARG A 48 2.98 7.10 6.88
CA ARG A 48 2.46 6.15 7.88
C ARG A 48 2.58 6.66 9.32
N PHE A 49 3.46 7.61 9.57
CA PHE A 49 3.69 8.18 10.90
C PHE A 49 2.94 9.48 11.15
N GLU A 50 2.42 10.15 10.10
CA GLU A 50 1.78 11.47 10.21
C GLU A 50 0.53 11.47 11.10
N LYS A 51 -0.16 10.33 11.17
CA LYS A 51 -1.38 10.16 11.98
C LYS A 51 -1.14 9.35 13.26
N LEU A 52 0.11 9.03 13.58
CA LEU A 52 0.42 8.17 14.73
C LEU A 52 0.16 8.86 16.08
N TRP A 53 0.28 10.19 16.13
CA TRP A 53 0.22 10.99 17.37
C TRP A 53 -0.89 12.04 17.36
N ARG A 54 -1.89 11.89 16.48
CA ARG A 54 -3.01 12.81 16.38
C ARG A 54 -4.16 12.41 17.30
#